data_AF-A0A7V5C3X1-F1
#
_entry.id   AF-A0A7V5C3X1-F1
#
_cell.length_a   1.000
_cell.length_b   1.000
_cell.length_c   1.000
_cell.angle_alpha   90.00
_cell.angle_beta   90.00
_cell.angle_gamma   90.00
#
_symmetry.space_group_name_H-M   'P 1'
#
loop_
_entity.id
_entity.type
_entity.pdbx_description
1 polymer ?
#
loop_
_entity_poly.entity_id
_entity_poly.type
_entity_poly.pdbx_seq_one_letter_code
_entity_poly.pdbx_strand_id
1 'polypeptide(L)' 'MPRKPRIDLAGYHHVINRGVNRSDIFVDEYDYETFLKIVCKACRVYKVVLHDYCLMTNHFHLLIETKS' A
#
# COMPACT_ATOMS: atom_id res chain seq x y z
N MET A 1 -6.00 -21.57 -8.04
CA MET A 1 -7.35 -21.19 -7.53
C MET A 1 -7.66 -19.77 -7.98
N PRO A 2 -8.84 -19.49 -8.56
CA PRO A 2 -9.23 -18.13 -8.91
C PRO A 2 -9.41 -17.28 -7.65
N ARG A 3 -8.92 -16.03 -7.68
CA ARG A 3 -9.16 -15.07 -6.59
C ARG A 3 -10.63 -14.65 -6.61
N LYS A 4 -11.23 -14.47 -5.43
CA LYS A 4 -12.55 -13.85 -5.31
C LYS A 4 -12.51 -12.45 -5.95
N PRO A 5 -13.61 -12.01 -6.60
CA PRO A 5 -13.73 -10.64 -7.10
C PRO A 5 -13.44 -9.64 -5.98
N ARG A 6 -12.74 -8.55 -6.30
CA ARG A 6 -12.57 -7.44 -5.37
C ARG A 6 -13.87 -6.65 -5.31
N ILE A 7 -14.28 -6.27 -4.11
CA ILE A 7 -15.41 -5.37 -3.90
C ILE A 7 -14.92 -3.96 -4.24
N ASP A 8 -15.46 -3.39 -5.32
CA ASP A 8 -15.15 -2.04 -5.77
C ASP A 8 -16.20 -1.07 -5.23
N LEU A 9 -16.17 -0.84 -3.91
CA LEU A 9 -17.02 0.11 -3.23
C LEU A 9 -16.15 1.17 -2.55
N ALA A 10 -16.65 2.40 -2.54
CA ALA A 10 -16.08 3.48 -1.74
C ALA A 10 -16.05 3.08 -0.25
N GLY A 11 -15.00 3.50 0.46
CA GLY A 11 -14.83 3.21 1.88
C GLY A 11 -13.38 2.93 2.26
N TYR A 12 -13.20 2.27 3.40
CA TYR A 12 -11.90 1.97 3.98
C TYR A 12 -11.35 0.62 3.50
N HIS A 13 -10.08 0.61 3.12
CA HIS A 13 -9.40 -0.58 2.62
C HIS A 13 -8.06 -0.75 3.34
N HIS A 14 -7.85 -1.95 3.89
CA HIS A 14 -6.55 -2.37 4.39
C HIS A 14 -5.78 -3.07 3.27
N VAL A 15 -4.79 -2.38 2.71
CA VAL A 15 -3.96 -2.89 1.61
C VAL A 15 -2.68 -3.47 2.19
N ILE A 16 -2.38 -4.71 1.82
CA ILE A 16 -1.18 -5.42 2.24
C ILE A 16 -0.45 -5.93 1.01
N ASN A 17 0.88 -5.77 0.99
CA ASN A 17 1.74 -6.43 0.03
C ASN A 17 2.97 -7.00 0.73
N ARG A 18 3.45 -8.13 0.23
CA ARG A 18 4.60 -8.84 0.77
C ARG A 18 5.51 -9.28 -0.38
N GLY A 19 6.81 -9.20 -0.16
CA GLY A 19 7.82 -9.68 -1.09
C GLY A 19 7.61 -11.15 -1.47
N VAL A 20 7.88 -11.48 -2.73
CA VAL A 20 7.83 -12.86 -3.22
C VAL A 20 8.81 -13.70 -2.40
N ASN A 21 8.41 -14.90 -1.99
CA ASN A 21 9.20 -15.74 -1.09
C ASN A 21 9.64 -15.03 0.22
N ARG A 22 8.87 -14.03 0.68
CA ARG A 22 9.19 -13.20 1.85
C ARG A 22 10.52 -12.45 1.72
N SER A 23 10.98 -12.23 0.50
CA SER A 23 12.18 -11.44 0.23
C SER A 23 12.02 -10.03 0.76
N ASP A 24 13.14 -9.41 1.09
CA ASP A 24 13.18 -8.00 1.44
C ASP A 24 12.74 -7.16 0.24
N ILE A 25 11.91 -6.16 0.51
CA ILE A 25 11.41 -5.18 -0.46
C ILE A 25 11.89 -3.76 -0.13
N PHE A 26 12.44 -3.57 1.08
CA PHE A 26 13.16 -2.37 1.49
C PHE A 26 14.53 -2.82 2.03
N VAL A 27 15.59 -2.50 1.28
CA VAL A 27 16.97 -2.94 1.58
C VAL A 27 17.67 -1.91 2.47
N ASP A 28 17.40 -0.63 2.26
CA ASP A 28 17.96 0.48 3.01
C ASP A 28 16.92 1.58 3.30
N GLU A 29 17.32 2.61 4.06
CA GLU A 29 16.46 3.74 4.41
C GLU A 29 15.92 4.50 3.19
N TYR A 30 16.68 4.54 2.09
CA TYR A 30 16.30 5.23 0.87
C TYR A 30 15.10 4.57 0.20
N ASP A 31 15.00 3.24 0.26
CA ASP A 31 13.84 2.51 -0.24
C ASP A 31 12.55 2.89 0.51
N TYR A 32 12.60 2.98 1.85
CA TYR A 32 11.45 3.38 2.66
C TYR A 32 10.97 4.80 2.31
N GLU A 33 11.89 5.76 2.20
CA GLU A 33 11.54 7.13 1.82
C GLU A 33 10.97 7.20 0.40
N THR A 34 11.60 6.49 -0.54
CA THR A 34 11.18 6.49 -1.94
C THR A 34 9.78 5.90 -2.07
N PHE A 35 9.50 4.81 -1.36
CA PHE A 35 8.17 4.22 -1.32
C PHE A 35 7.13 5.19 -0.79
N LEU A 36 7.39 5.88 0.32
CA LEU A 36 6.45 6.88 0.87
C LEU A 36 6.23 8.06 -0.10
N LYS A 37 7.26 8.52 -0.81
CA LYS A 37 7.13 9.53 -1.88
C LYS A 37 6.20 9.04 -3.00
N ILE A 38 6.34 7.78 -3.41
CA ILE A 38 5.48 7.15 -4.43
C ILE A 38 4.04 7.03 -3.93
N VAL A 39 3.82 6.53 -2.71
CA VAL A 39 2.47 6.40 -2.12
C VAL A 39 1.80 7.77 -2.03
N CYS A 40 2.48 8.79 -1.50
CA CYS A 40 1.96 10.15 -1.44
C CYS A 40 1.60 10.71 -2.82
N LYS A 41 2.44 10.48 -3.83
CA LYS A 41 2.13 10.87 -5.22
C LYS A 41 0.89 10.14 -5.74
N ALA A 42 0.80 8.84 -5.52
CA ALA A 42 -0.35 8.03 -5.93
C ALA A 42 -1.64 8.51 -5.24
N CYS A 43 -1.61 8.77 -3.93
CA CYS A 43 -2.74 9.32 -3.19
C CYS A 43 -3.28 10.62 -3.82
N ARG A 44 -2.40 11.53 -4.24
CA ARG A 44 -2.78 12.79 -4.90
C ARG A 44 -3.37 12.55 -6.29
N VAL A 45 -2.74 11.69 -7.10
CA VAL A 45 -3.17 11.41 -8.49
C VAL A 45 -4.52 10.71 -8.51
N TYR A 46 -4.70 9.70 -7.66
CA TYR A 46 -5.91 8.88 -7.62
C TYR A 46 -6.96 9.36 -6.61
N LYS A 47 -6.70 10.49 -5.94
CA LYS A 47 -7.61 11.10 -4.96
C LYS A 47 -8.03 10.15 -3.83
N VAL A 48 -7.10 9.32 -3.36
CA VAL A 48 -7.31 8.43 -2.20
C VAL A 48 -6.67 9.02 -0.96
N VAL A 49 -7.32 8.86 0.18
CA VAL A 49 -6.80 9.32 1.48
C VAL A 49 -5.99 8.18 2.09
N LEU A 50 -4.76 8.45 2.52
CA LEU A 50 -3.98 7.55 3.35
C LEU A 50 -4.17 7.95 4.81
N HIS A 51 -4.74 7.06 5.61
CA HIS A 51 -4.98 7.30 7.04
C HIS A 51 -3.81 6.83 7.90
N ASP A 52 -3.22 5.68 7.57
CA ASP A 52 -2.11 5.11 8.33
C ASP A 52 -1.26 4.18 7.45
N TYR A 53 -0.01 3.91 7.87
CA TYR A 53 0.89 2.98 7.20
C TYR A 53 1.84 2.29 8.18
N CYS A 54 2.24 1.06 7.83
CA CYS A 54 3.32 0.34 8.51
C CYS A 54 4.25 -0.26 7.45
N LEU A 55 5.55 0.03 7.54
CA LEU A 55 6.58 -0.48 6.65
C LEU A 55 7.47 -1.45 7.42
N MET A 56 7.63 -2.65 6.89
CA MET A 56 8.51 -3.70 7.42
C MET A 56 9.40 -4.18 6.27
N THR A 57 10.58 -4.72 6.57
CA THR A 57 11.60 -5.07 5.56
C THR A 57 11.07 -5.86 4.36
N ASN A 58 10.13 -6.81 4.57
CA ASN A 58 9.58 -7.66 3.52
C ASN A 58 8.08 -7.44 3.21
N HIS A 59 7.41 -6.48 3.85
CA HIS A 59 6.00 -6.20 3.59
C HIS A 59 5.56 -4.82 4.09
N PHE A 60 4.43 -4.34 3.59
CA PHE A 60 3.83 -3.11 4.06
C PHE A 60 2.31 -3.24 4.22
N HIS A 61 1.76 -2.38 5.07
CA HIS A 61 0.35 -2.23 5.33
C HIS A 61 -0.02 -0.76 5.09
N LEU A 62 -1.10 -0.51 4.35
CA LEU A 62 -1.68 0.82 4.16
C LEU A 62 -3.15 0.78 4.55
N LEU A 63 -3.61 1.76 5.33
CA LEU A 63 -5.02 2.01 5.54
C LEU A 63 -5.43 3.18 4.65
N ILE A 64 -6.18 2.89 3.60
CA ILE A 64 -6.64 3.90 2.64
C ILE A 64 -8.15 4.05 2.66
N GLU A 65 -8.63 5.20 2.23
CA GLU A 65 -10.04 5.46 1.98
C GLU A 65 -10.24 5.93 0.53
N THR A 66 -11.14 5.25 -0.17
CA THR A 66 -11.66 5.67 -1.48
C THR A 66 -12.94 6.47 -1.25
N LYS A 67 -12.99 7.70 -1.78
CA LYS A 67 -14.19 8.54 -1.73
C LYS A 67 -15.09 8.24 -2.91
N SER A 68 -16.41 8.27 -2.68
CA SER A 68 -17.45 8.19 -3.72
C SER A 68 -17.43 9.38 -4.66
#